data_AF-A0A967NYP8-F1
#
_entry.id   AF-A0A967NYP8-F1
#
_cell.length_a   1.000
_cell.length_b   1.000
_cell.length_c   1.000
_cell.angle_alpha   90.00
_cell.angle_beta   90.00
_cell.angle_gamma   90.00
#
_symmetry.space_group_name_H-M   'P 1'
#
loop_
_entity.id
_entity.type
_entity.pdbx_description
1 polymer ?
#
loop_
_entity_poly.entity_id
_entity_poly.type
_entity_poly.pdbx_seq_one_letter_code
_entity_poly.pdbx_strand_id
1 'polypeptide(L)' 'DFFSIALEETLIIHDDLELDFGRVEIKEGGGLGGHNGLKSIVQHTGSRDFHRLRFGIGRPSRGSVSS' A
#
# COMPACT_ATOMS: atom_id res chain seq x y z
N ASP A 1 19.43 2.03 -4.56
CA ASP A 1 20.36 3.15 -4.82
C ASP A 1 20.53 4.09 -3.63
N PHE A 2 21.62 4.86 -3.63
CA PHE A 2 22.21 5.68 -2.54
C PHE A 2 22.47 4.95 -1.21
N PHE A 3 21.44 4.38 -0.59
CA PHE A 3 21.55 3.66 0.68
C PHE A 3 21.83 2.16 0.50
N SER A 4 21.84 1.66 -0.73
CA SER A 4 22.09 0.25 -1.04
C SER A 4 21.18 -0.74 -0.28
N ILE A 5 19.93 -0.34 -0.05
CA ILE A 5 18.90 -1.15 0.60
C ILE A 5 18.18 -1.99 -0.45
N ALA A 6 17.98 -3.28 -0.17
CA ALA A 6 17.21 -4.17 -1.03
C ALA A 6 15.69 -3.89 -0.90
N LEU A 7 14.91 -4.25 -1.92
CA LEU A 7 13.48 -3.93 -1.92
C LEU A 7 12.72 -4.74 -0.84
N GLU A 8 13.20 -5.95 -0.58
CA GLU A 8 12.71 -6.89 0.42
C GLU A 8 12.94 -6.36 1.85
N GLU A 9 13.93 -5.49 2.03
CA GLU A 9 14.24 -4.81 3.28
C GLU A 9 13.44 -3.51 3.47
N THR A 10 12.55 -3.19 2.53
CA THR A 10 11.73 -1.97 2.55
C THR A 10 10.31 -2.26 3.05
N LEU A 11 9.86 -1.51 4.06
CA LEU A 11 8.48 -1.50 4.53
C LEU A 11 7.74 -0.26 4.03
N ILE A 12 6.67 -0.47 3.26
CA ILE A 12 5.83 0.60 2.72
C ILE A 12 4.57 0.74 3.58
N ILE A 13 4.34 1.93 4.12
CA ILE A 13 3.14 2.26 4.89
C ILE A 13 2.13 2.96 3.97
N HIS A 14 0.90 2.47 3.91
CA HIS A 14 -0.15 3.08 3.09
C HIS A 14 -1.56 2.84 3.65
N ASP A 15 -2.51 3.68 3.21
CA ASP A 15 -3.94 3.50 3.47
C ASP A 15 -4.56 2.42 2.58
N ASP A 16 -5.56 1.71 3.11
CA ASP A 16 -6.23 0.62 2.42
C ASP A 16 -7.75 0.71 2.60
N LEU A 17 -8.45 0.85 1.48
CA LEU A 17 -9.91 0.96 1.44
C LEU A 17 -10.62 -0.37 1.74
N GLU A 18 -9.96 -1.52 1.54
CA GLU A 18 -10.58 -2.83 1.80
C GLU A 18 -10.49 -3.25 3.26
N LEU A 19 -9.64 -2.60 4.05
CA LEU A 19 -9.52 -2.84 5.48
C LEU A 19 -10.44 -1.91 6.25
N ASP A 20 -11.12 -2.46 7.26
CA ASP A 20 -11.96 -1.70 8.17
C ASP A 20 -11.16 -0.58 8.85
N PHE A 21 -11.82 0.54 9.15
CA PHE A 21 -11.17 1.68 9.79
C PHE A 21 -10.45 1.26 11.09
N GLY A 22 -9.17 1.60 11.21
CA GLY A 22 -8.33 1.27 12.37
C GLY A 22 -7.75 -0.14 12.36
N ARG A 23 -8.08 -0.98 11.38
CA ARG A 23 -7.43 -2.28 11.19
C ARG A 23 -6.04 -2.09 10.61
N VAL A 24 -5.04 -2.76 11.18
CA VAL A 24 -3.65 -2.72 10.70
C VAL A 24 -3.20 -4.12 10.32
N GLU A 25 -2.65 -4.29 9.12
CA GLU A 25 -2.15 -5.58 8.64
C GLU A 25 -0.79 -5.46 7.95
N ILE A 26 0.08 -6.45 8.18
CA ILE A 26 1.32 -6.62 7.41
C ILE A 26 1.04 -7.57 6.24
N LYS A 27 1.57 -7.23 5.06
CA LYS A 27 1.49 -8.07 3.86
C LYS A 27 2.77 -8.01 3.05
N GLU A 28 3.21 -9.15 2.56
CA GLU A 28 4.28 -9.26 1.57
C GLU A 28 3.69 -9.40 0.16
N GLY A 29 4.22 -8.66 -0.82
CA GLY A 29 3.82 -8.78 -2.22
C GLY A 29 2.31 -8.67 -2.46
N GLY A 30 1.80 -9.32 -3.50
CA GLY A 30 0.36 -9.34 -3.81
C GLY A 30 -0.21 -8.02 -4.34
N GLY A 31 -1.53 -7.99 -4.59
CA GLY A 31 -2.30 -6.93 -5.27
C GLY A 31 -1.98 -5.48 -4.86
N LEU A 32 -1.92 -4.56 -5.83
CA LEU A 32 -1.69 -3.12 -5.59
C LEU A 32 -2.98 -2.33 -5.23
N GLY A 33 -4.14 -3.00 -5.21
CA GLY A 33 -5.40 -2.42 -4.70
C GLY A 33 -5.88 -1.14 -5.40
N GLY A 34 -5.44 -0.88 -6.64
CA GLY A 34 -5.72 0.38 -7.32
C GLY A 34 -4.91 1.59 -6.82
N HIS A 35 -4.10 1.43 -5.76
CA HIS A 35 -3.33 2.49 -5.12
C HIS A 35 -2.23 3.03 -6.04
N ASN A 36 -2.32 4.30 -6.43
CA ASN A 36 -1.41 4.89 -7.41
C ASN A 36 0.04 4.99 -6.91
N GLY A 37 0.26 5.23 -5.61
CA GLY A 37 1.60 5.17 -4.99
C GLY A 37 2.27 3.80 -5.15
N LEU A 38 1.57 2.71 -4.83
CA LEU A 38 2.09 1.35 -5.02
C LEU A 38 2.39 1.03 -6.48
N LYS A 39 1.53 1.48 -7.43
CA LYS A 39 1.80 1.35 -8.87
C LYS A 39 3.08 2.07 -9.28
N SER A 40 3.27 3.30 -8.80
CA SER A 40 4.48 4.09 -9.07
C SER A 40 5.74 3.41 -8.53
N ILE A 41 5.69 2.87 -7.31
CA ILE A 41 6.82 2.13 -6.72
C ILE A 41 7.20 0.94 -7.60
N VAL A 42 6.23 0.11 -7.98
CA VAL A 42 6.47 -1.06 -8.84
C VAL A 42 6.99 -0.64 -10.22
N GLN A 43 6.51 0.47 -10.77
CA GLN A 43 7.00 1.01 -12.04
C GLN A 43 8.49 1.37 -11.99
N HIS A 44 8.99 1.93 -10.88
CA HIS A 44 10.38 2.36 -10.75
C HIS A 44 11.32 1.26 -10.25
N THR A 45 10.79 0.31 -9.48
CA THR A 45 11.59 -0.79 -8.89
C THR A 45 11.55 -2.07 -9.72
N GLY A 46 10.56 -2.22 -10.61
CA GLY A 46 10.36 -3.41 -11.42
C GLY A 46 9.87 -4.64 -10.66
N SER A 47 9.71 -4.55 -9.34
CA SER A 47 9.32 -5.68 -8.48
C SER A 47 8.22 -5.27 -7.48
N ARG A 48 7.57 -6.29 -6.92
CA ARG A 48 6.55 -6.20 -5.86
C ARG A 48 7.04 -6.81 -4.54
N ASP A 49 8.30 -7.19 -4.49
CA ASP A 49 8.90 -7.96 -3.40
C ASP A 49 9.32 -7.00 -2.28
N PHE A 50 8.32 -6.34 -1.71
CA PHE A 50 8.44 -5.46 -0.55
C PHE A 50 7.33 -5.76 0.45
N HIS A 51 7.61 -5.46 1.71
CA HIS A 51 6.61 -5.54 2.77
C HIS A 51 5.72 -4.29 2.77
N ARG A 52 4.47 -4.46 3.18
CA ARG A 52 3.50 -3.37 3.36
C ARG A 52 2.86 -3.43 4.73
N LEU A 53 2.77 -2.27 5.38
CA LEU A 53 1.92 -2.05 6.56
C LEU A 53 0.69 -1.27 6.10
N ARG A 54 -0.44 -1.96 6.08
CA ARG A 54 -1.72 -1.47 5.54
C ARG A 54 -2.55 -0.91 6.68
N PHE A 55 -2.97 0.35 6.56
CA PHE A 55 -3.87 1.00 7.51
C PHE A 55 -5.26 1.10 6.91
N GLY A 56 -6.22 0.40 7.52
CA GLY A 56 -7.61 0.44 7.09
C GLY A 56 -8.22 1.81 7.30
N ILE A 57 -8.73 2.36 6.21
CA ILE A 57 -9.51 3.61 6.21
C ILE A 57 -11.00 3.33 5.95
N GLY A 58 -11.35 2.09 5.62
CA GLY A 58 -12.69 1.69 5.23
C GLY A 58 -13.12 2.26 3.88
N ARG A 59 -14.08 1.60 3.24
CA ARG A 59 -14.76 2.20 2.09
C ARG A 59 -15.71 3.29 2.58
N PRO A 60 -15.78 4.44 1.89
CA PRO A 60 -16.80 5.43 2.20
C PRO A 60 -18.19 4.82 2.02
N SER A 61 -19.09 5.10 2.97
CA SER A 61 -20.52 4.82 2.79
C SER A 61 -21.04 5.61 1.60
N ARG A 62 -21.88 5.00 0.74
CA ARG A 62 -22.47 5.70 -0.41
C ARG A 62 -23.08 7.04 0.03
N GLY A 63 -22.57 8.15 -0.52
CA GLY A 63 -23.05 9.52 -0.26
C GLY A 63 -22.19 10.37 0.68
N SER A 64 -21.15 9.81 1.31
CA SER A 64 -20.28 10.56 2.24
C SER A 64 -19.02 11.15 1.60
N VAL A 65 -18.87 11.07 0.27
CA VAL A 65 -17.76 11.69 -0.46
C VAL A 65 -18.30 12.96 -1.10
N SER A 66 -18.08 14.11 -0.47
CA SER A 66 -18.24 15.38 -1.17
C SER A 66 -17.23 15.41 -2.31
N SER A 67 -17.72 15.60 -3.53
CA SER A 67 -16.89 15.94 -4.69
C SER A 67 -16.15 17.25 -4.47
#